data_AF-A0A4R3PT01-F1
#
_entry.id   AF-A0A4R3PT01-F1
#
_cell.length_a   1.000
_cell.length_b   1.000
_cell.length_c   1.000
_cell.angle_alpha   90.00
_cell.angle_beta   90.00
_cell.angle_gamma   90.00
#
_symmetry.space_group_name_H-M   'P 1'
#
loop_
_entity.id
_entity.type
_entity.pdbx_description
1 polymer ?
#
loop_
_entity_poly.entity_id
_entity_poly.type
_entity_poly.pdbx_seq_one_letter_code
_entity_poly.pdbx_strand_id
1 'polypeptide(L)'
;MQLFGHHFVITKGNDSQDSLKIDDRDVLKNYYVDIHEMHVVDGMPVAVGTSSAGGNACEGSPFVVSFPQGQKPRIDGPLDSCLPVTVKPSDSKLTLSTQATPNEPGQKWEWTASAGFKEVQGETFVADTSKGWDQLRERSVTHPGGLLNYAEVAAEINHLAGADKALVNDILIGVGSGVFKGDLFVGTACSRHMCMDQEVVVVADLASRTVYLAWKPSGQKIKVNPAVKTWPEEAKAELRRWAAKWK
;
A
#
# COMPACT_ATOMS: atom_id res chain seq x y z
N MET A 1 -4.42 -30.55 5.07
CA MET A 1 -5.23 -30.65 3.84
C MET A 1 -4.43 -31.36 2.75
N GLN A 2 -5.08 -31.87 1.70
CA GLN A 2 -4.40 -32.48 0.56
C GLN A 2 -4.54 -31.56 -0.66
N LEU A 3 -3.43 -31.16 -1.27
CA LEU A 3 -3.41 -30.34 -2.48
C LEU A 3 -2.57 -31.05 -3.55
N PHE A 4 -3.22 -31.38 -4.68
CA PHE A 4 -2.57 -32.02 -5.83
C PHE A 4 -1.71 -33.26 -5.49
N GLY A 5 -2.15 -34.05 -4.51
CA GLY A 5 -1.44 -35.26 -4.05
C GLY A 5 -0.37 -35.02 -2.98
N HIS A 6 -0.24 -33.79 -2.47
CA HIS A 6 0.71 -33.41 -1.43
C HIS A 6 0.02 -33.02 -0.13
N HIS A 7 0.66 -33.36 0.99
CA HIS A 7 0.15 -33.03 2.32
C HIS A 7 0.53 -31.59 2.69
N PHE A 8 -0.47 -30.73 2.83
CA PHE A 8 -0.32 -29.33 3.21
C PHE A 8 -0.81 -29.08 4.63
N VAL A 9 0.04 -28.47 5.44
CA VAL A 9 -0.31 -28.07 6.81
C VAL A 9 0.12 -26.63 7.03
N ILE A 10 -0.84 -25.79 7.37
CA ILE A 10 -0.57 -24.47 7.95
C ILE A 10 -0.83 -24.59 9.44
N THR A 11 0.21 -24.49 10.24
CA THR A 11 0.11 -24.50 11.70
C THR A 11 0.16 -23.06 12.20
N LYS A 12 -0.92 -22.62 12.86
CA LYS A 12 -0.93 -21.35 13.60
C LYS A 12 -0.19 -21.57 14.91
N GLY A 13 1.00 -20.97 15.04
CA GLY A 13 1.86 -21.19 16.20
C GLY A 13 1.50 -20.32 17.39
N ASN A 14 1.72 -20.85 18.60
CA ASN A 14 1.47 -20.15 19.86
C ASN A 14 2.40 -18.94 20.05
N ASP A 15 3.56 -18.94 19.37
CA ASP A 15 4.59 -17.89 19.43
C ASP A 15 4.34 -16.77 18.41
N SER A 16 3.10 -16.59 17.96
CA SER A 16 2.73 -15.63 16.92
C SER A 16 3.49 -15.85 15.60
N GLN A 17 3.76 -17.10 15.24
CA GLN A 17 4.34 -17.46 13.95
C GLN A 17 3.59 -18.65 13.35
N ASP A 18 3.07 -18.44 12.16
CA ASP A 18 2.52 -19.46 11.29
C ASP A 18 3.64 -20.20 10.56
N SER A 19 3.50 -21.51 10.40
CA SER A 19 4.36 -22.33 9.54
C SER A 19 3.54 -23.02 8.46
N LEU A 20 4.02 -22.96 7.22
CA LEU A 20 3.58 -23.79 6.11
C LEU A 20 4.54 -24.97 5.96
N LYS A 21 3.96 -26.18 6.03
CA LYS A 21 4.62 -27.44 5.73
C LYS A 21 4.01 -28.11 4.51
N ILE A 22 4.87 -28.66 3.66
CA ILE A 22 4.51 -29.46 2.49
C ILE A 22 5.25 -30.78 2.57
N ASP A 23 4.51 -31.89 2.60
CA ASP A 23 5.05 -33.24 2.78
C ASP A 23 6.02 -33.32 3.97
N ASP A 24 5.54 -32.81 5.11
CA ASP A 24 6.25 -32.70 6.40
C ASP A 24 7.50 -31.81 6.42
N ARG A 25 7.79 -31.13 5.30
CA ARG A 25 8.92 -30.22 5.15
C ARG A 25 8.47 -28.78 5.41
N ASP A 26 9.11 -28.10 6.36
CA ASP A 26 8.92 -26.65 6.55
C ASP A 26 9.39 -25.89 5.30
N VAL A 27 8.48 -25.12 4.70
CA VAL A 27 8.78 -24.35 3.48
C VAL A 27 8.73 -22.84 3.70
N LEU A 28 7.93 -22.38 4.66
CA LEU A 28 7.77 -20.97 4.97
C LEU A 28 7.31 -20.79 6.41
N LYS A 29 7.88 -19.82 7.12
CA LYS A 29 7.47 -19.47 8.49
C LYS A 29 7.45 -17.95 8.62
N ASN A 30 6.34 -17.39 9.09
CA ASN A 30 6.20 -15.95 9.31
C ASN A 30 5.10 -15.64 10.33
N TYR A 31 4.87 -14.38 10.70
CA TYR A 31 3.80 -14.01 11.63
C TYR A 31 2.42 -14.44 11.13
N TYR A 32 2.17 -14.25 9.85
CA TYR A 32 0.97 -14.73 9.17
C TYR A 32 1.35 -15.44 7.88
N VAL A 33 0.81 -16.64 7.67
CA VAL A 33 0.92 -17.40 6.41
C VAL A 33 -0.44 -18.01 6.10
N ASP A 34 -0.89 -17.82 4.85
CA ASP A 34 -2.14 -18.38 4.35
C ASP A 34 -2.13 -18.58 2.83
N ILE A 35 -3.06 -19.38 2.32
CA ILE A 35 -3.29 -19.63 0.89
C ILE A 35 -4.67 -19.10 0.52
N HIS A 36 -4.77 -18.34 -0.57
CA HIS A 36 -6.01 -17.64 -0.94
C HIS A 36 -6.56 -18.06 -2.29
N GLU A 37 -5.69 -18.39 -3.25
CA GLU A 37 -6.09 -18.67 -4.62
C GLU A 37 -5.38 -19.91 -5.16
N MET A 38 -6.04 -20.59 -6.11
CA MET A 38 -5.45 -21.69 -6.87
C MET A 38 -5.72 -21.48 -8.35
N HIS A 39 -4.70 -21.70 -9.17
CA HIS A 39 -4.74 -21.50 -10.61
C HIS A 39 -4.11 -22.70 -11.33
N VAL A 40 -4.25 -22.75 -12.65
CA VAL A 40 -3.51 -23.66 -13.53
C VAL A 40 -2.74 -22.80 -14.52
N VAL A 41 -1.43 -23.01 -14.61
CA VAL A 41 -0.50 -22.26 -15.46
C VAL A 41 0.33 -23.24 -16.27
N ASP A 42 0.23 -23.19 -17.60
CA ASP A 42 0.82 -24.16 -18.53
C ASP A 42 0.50 -25.62 -18.14
N GLY A 43 -0.74 -25.87 -17.71
CA GLY A 43 -1.19 -27.18 -17.24
C GLY A 43 -0.67 -27.59 -15.85
N MET A 44 0.16 -26.76 -15.20
CA MET A 44 0.67 -26.99 -13.86
C MET A 44 -0.26 -26.34 -12.82
N PRO A 45 -0.75 -27.09 -11.83
CA PRO A 45 -1.47 -26.49 -10.72
C PRO A 45 -0.54 -25.62 -9.87
N VAL A 46 -1.08 -24.49 -9.41
CA VAL A 46 -0.36 -23.54 -8.54
C VAL A 46 -1.30 -23.01 -7.46
N ALA A 47 -0.76 -22.72 -6.28
CA ALA A 47 -1.44 -22.03 -5.20
C ALA A 47 -0.74 -20.71 -4.91
N VAL A 48 -1.51 -19.64 -4.72
CA VAL A 48 -1.00 -18.32 -4.33
C VAL A 48 -1.39 -18.07 -2.88
N GLY A 49 -0.40 -17.70 -2.09
CA GLY A 49 -0.57 -17.37 -0.68
C GLY A 49 0.06 -16.05 -0.32
N THR A 50 -0.19 -15.62 0.91
CA THR A 50 0.36 -14.40 1.50
C THR A 50 1.15 -14.72 2.74
N SER A 51 2.30 -14.06 2.88
CA SER A 51 3.19 -14.12 4.04
C SER A 51 3.36 -12.71 4.59
N SER A 52 3.15 -12.51 5.89
CA SER A 52 3.35 -11.20 6.53
C SER A 52 4.16 -11.33 7.81
N ALA A 53 5.03 -10.35 8.05
CA ALA A 53 5.77 -10.18 9.29
C ALA A 53 4.91 -9.61 10.44
N GLY A 54 3.64 -9.28 10.17
CA GLY A 54 2.73 -8.68 11.13
C GLY A 54 2.90 -7.16 11.25
N GLY A 55 2.08 -6.56 12.13
CA GLY A 55 1.97 -5.10 12.25
C GLY A 55 1.04 -4.49 11.19
N ASN A 56 1.00 -3.15 11.14
CA ASN A 56 0.12 -2.38 10.26
C ASN A 56 0.89 -1.44 9.31
N ALA A 57 2.21 -1.60 9.21
CA ALA A 57 3.07 -0.72 8.43
C ALA A 57 3.23 -1.17 6.97
N CYS A 58 3.21 -2.48 6.73
CA CYS A 58 3.34 -3.08 5.41
C CYS A 58 2.26 -4.13 5.19
N GLU A 59 1.84 -4.26 3.94
CA GLU A 59 0.98 -5.35 3.51
C GLU A 59 1.73 -6.68 3.48
N GLY A 60 0.98 -7.78 3.45
CA GLY A 60 1.54 -9.11 3.27
C GLY A 60 2.06 -9.33 1.85
N SER A 61 3.17 -10.05 1.75
CA SER A 61 3.84 -10.39 0.50
C SER A 61 3.32 -11.69 -0.09
N PRO A 62 2.95 -11.73 -1.38
CA PRO A 62 2.51 -12.96 -2.00
C PRO A 62 3.67 -13.93 -2.26
N PHE A 63 3.38 -15.21 -2.20
CA PHE A 63 4.25 -16.31 -2.65
C PHE A 63 3.44 -17.28 -3.53
N VAL A 64 4.13 -18.06 -4.36
CA VAL A 64 3.51 -19.07 -5.23
C VAL A 64 4.06 -20.44 -4.86
N VAL A 65 3.18 -21.42 -4.70
CA VAL A 65 3.54 -22.83 -4.61
C VAL A 65 3.10 -23.52 -5.90
N SER A 66 4.02 -24.19 -6.58
CA SER A 66 3.76 -24.92 -7.81
C SER A 66 3.86 -26.43 -7.61
N PHE A 67 3.04 -27.18 -8.35
CA PHE A 67 2.86 -28.62 -8.20
C PHE A 67 3.21 -29.37 -9.49
N PRO A 68 4.51 -29.44 -9.85
CA PRO A 68 4.95 -30.19 -11.01
C PRO A 68 4.64 -31.69 -10.86
N GLN A 69 4.11 -32.32 -11.93
CA GLN A 69 3.69 -33.71 -11.89
C GLN A 69 4.85 -34.64 -11.53
N GLY A 70 4.64 -35.49 -10.52
CA GLY A 70 5.62 -36.48 -10.05
C GLY A 70 6.87 -35.88 -9.39
N GLN A 71 6.85 -34.57 -9.09
CA GLN A 71 7.96 -33.85 -8.50
C GLN A 71 7.54 -33.22 -7.16
N LYS A 72 8.52 -32.75 -6.39
CA LYS A 72 8.24 -32.04 -5.14
C LYS A 72 7.70 -30.64 -5.45
N PRO A 73 6.74 -30.12 -4.65
CA PRO A 73 6.27 -28.76 -4.83
C PRO A 73 7.40 -27.74 -4.65
N ARG A 74 7.42 -26.71 -5.49
CA ARG A 74 8.37 -25.59 -5.43
C ARG A 74 7.65 -24.37 -4.87
N ILE A 75 8.33 -23.64 -3.99
CA ILE A 75 7.87 -22.34 -3.49
C ILE A 75 8.73 -21.23 -4.11
N ASP A 76 8.07 -20.22 -4.65
CA ASP A 76 8.69 -18.99 -5.15
C ASP A 76 8.19 -17.81 -4.31
N GLY A 77 9.10 -16.93 -3.88
CA GLY A 77 8.80 -15.82 -2.96
C GLY A 77 8.97 -16.18 -1.47
N PRO A 78 8.37 -15.41 -0.54
CA PRO A 78 7.49 -14.26 -0.77
C PRO A 78 8.18 -13.11 -1.53
N LEU A 79 7.42 -12.31 -2.27
CA LEU A 79 7.96 -11.11 -2.92
C LEU A 79 8.37 -10.04 -1.90
N ASP A 80 9.44 -9.31 -2.16
CA ASP A 80 9.81 -8.15 -1.35
C ASP A 80 8.96 -6.94 -1.75
N SER A 81 7.81 -6.78 -1.08
CA SER A 81 6.91 -5.64 -1.28
C SER A 81 6.19 -5.29 0.01
N CYS A 82 6.01 -3.99 0.21
CA CYS A 82 5.27 -3.42 1.35
C CYS A 82 3.91 -2.84 0.92
N LEU A 83 3.60 -2.93 -0.39
CA LEU A 83 2.36 -2.44 -0.99
C LEU A 83 1.42 -3.59 -1.32
N PRO A 84 0.10 -3.34 -1.44
CA PRO A 84 -0.84 -4.34 -1.94
C PRO A 84 -0.41 -4.84 -3.32
N VAL A 85 -0.22 -6.16 -3.45
CA VAL A 85 0.10 -6.81 -4.73
C VAL A 85 -1.17 -7.41 -5.32
N THR A 86 -1.48 -7.03 -6.55
CA THR A 86 -2.56 -7.65 -7.34
C THR A 86 -2.00 -8.84 -8.12
N VAL A 87 -2.71 -9.96 -8.12
CA VAL A 87 -2.36 -11.17 -8.89
C VAL A 87 -3.36 -11.33 -10.04
N LYS A 88 -2.85 -11.48 -11.27
CA LYS A 88 -3.66 -11.69 -12.47
C LYS A 88 -3.21 -12.97 -13.17
N PRO A 89 -4.00 -14.06 -13.10
CA PRO A 89 -3.68 -15.30 -13.80
C PRO A 89 -3.94 -15.20 -15.30
N SER A 90 -3.21 -16.01 -16.06
CA SER A 90 -3.42 -16.30 -17.47
C SER A 90 -3.01 -17.76 -17.74
N ASP A 91 -3.33 -18.28 -18.92
CA ASP A 91 -3.04 -19.68 -19.25
C ASP A 91 -1.55 -20.05 -19.11
N SER A 92 -0.62 -19.11 -19.31
CA SER A 92 0.83 -19.38 -19.31
C SER A 92 1.64 -18.69 -18.22
N LYS A 93 1.05 -17.76 -17.47
CA LYS A 93 1.74 -17.06 -16.37
C LYS A 93 0.80 -16.46 -15.34
N LEU A 94 1.35 -16.15 -14.17
CA LEU A 94 0.76 -15.19 -13.24
C LEU A 94 1.46 -13.83 -13.42
N THR A 95 0.71 -12.75 -13.54
CA THR A 95 1.25 -11.39 -13.48
C THR A 95 0.94 -10.80 -12.12
N LEU A 96 1.97 -10.40 -11.39
CA LEU A 96 1.84 -9.76 -10.09
C LEU A 96 2.30 -8.31 -10.20
N SER A 97 1.58 -7.38 -9.59
CA SER A 97 1.95 -5.96 -9.65
C SER A 97 1.47 -5.16 -8.46
N THR A 98 2.24 -4.16 -8.05
CA THR A 98 1.79 -3.10 -7.15
C THR A 98 1.31 -1.90 -7.97
N GLN A 99 0.47 -1.06 -7.36
CA GLN A 99 0.17 0.24 -7.96
C GLN A 99 1.40 1.14 -7.90
N ALA A 100 1.60 1.94 -8.95
CA ALA A 100 2.60 2.97 -8.94
C ALA A 100 2.25 4.06 -7.92
N THR A 101 3.27 4.71 -7.38
CA THR A 101 3.12 5.82 -6.43
C THR A 101 3.74 7.08 -7.01
N PRO A 102 3.43 8.27 -6.49
CA PRO A 102 3.92 9.53 -7.07
C PRO A 102 5.45 9.64 -7.20
N ASN A 103 6.21 8.91 -6.40
CA ASN A 103 7.67 8.96 -6.40
C ASN A 103 8.33 7.69 -6.97
N GLU A 104 7.61 6.56 -7.01
CA GLU A 104 8.16 5.28 -7.43
C GLU A 104 7.23 4.56 -8.43
N PRO A 105 7.76 4.02 -9.54
CA PRO A 105 7.00 3.13 -10.39
C PRO A 105 6.43 1.95 -9.60
N GLY A 106 5.32 1.40 -10.10
CA GLY A 106 4.81 0.14 -9.58
C GLY A 106 5.83 -0.96 -9.81
N GLN A 107 5.90 -1.92 -8.91
CA GLN A 107 6.66 -3.14 -9.09
C GLN A 107 5.82 -4.13 -9.90
N LYS A 108 6.46 -4.94 -10.75
CA LYS A 108 5.77 -5.94 -11.56
C LYS A 108 6.62 -7.19 -11.72
N TRP A 109 5.99 -8.34 -11.58
CA TRP A 109 6.60 -9.65 -11.75
C TRP A 109 5.76 -10.53 -12.66
N GLU A 110 6.45 -11.34 -13.44
CA GLU A 110 5.84 -12.44 -14.17
C GLU A 110 6.32 -13.75 -13.55
N TRP A 111 5.38 -14.59 -13.15
CA TRP A 111 5.67 -15.93 -12.67
C TRP A 111 5.30 -16.95 -13.75
N THR A 112 6.23 -17.83 -14.07
CA THR A 112 6.00 -18.97 -15.00
C THR A 112 6.39 -20.28 -14.33
N ALA A 113 5.79 -21.38 -14.80
CA ALA A 113 6.10 -22.72 -14.28
C ALA A 113 7.60 -23.04 -14.39
N SER A 114 8.24 -22.68 -15.50
CA SER A 114 9.65 -22.99 -15.76
C SER A 114 10.63 -22.06 -15.02
N ALA A 115 10.34 -20.76 -14.91
CA ALA A 115 11.32 -19.78 -14.43
C ALA A 115 11.05 -19.24 -13.01
N GLY A 116 9.87 -19.49 -12.43
CA GLY A 116 9.47 -18.83 -11.20
C GLY A 116 9.24 -17.33 -11.43
N PHE A 117 9.46 -16.50 -10.41
CA PHE A 117 9.31 -15.05 -10.50
C PHE A 117 10.43 -14.40 -11.30
N LYS A 118 10.04 -13.51 -12.22
CA LYS A 118 10.93 -12.58 -12.90
C LYS A 118 10.36 -11.17 -12.79
N GLU A 119 11.15 -10.26 -12.23
CA GLU A 119 10.79 -8.84 -12.21
C GLU A 119 10.85 -8.26 -13.63
N VAL A 120 9.85 -7.46 -13.96
CA VAL A 120 9.72 -6.74 -15.23
C VAL A 120 9.37 -5.29 -14.94
N GLN A 121 9.49 -4.42 -15.94
CA GLN A 121 9.15 -3.01 -15.77
C GLN A 121 7.66 -2.86 -15.42
N GLY A 122 7.39 -2.20 -14.30
CA GLY A 122 6.03 -1.82 -13.92
C GLY A 122 5.62 -0.45 -14.44
N GLU A 123 4.42 -0.05 -14.06
CA GLU A 123 3.79 1.17 -14.56
C GLU A 123 4.33 2.41 -13.85
N THR A 124 4.42 3.53 -14.56
CA THR A 124 4.72 4.82 -13.94
C THR A 124 3.44 5.43 -13.40
N PHE A 125 3.54 6.12 -12.27
CA PHE A 125 2.40 6.80 -11.69
C PHE A 125 1.91 7.95 -12.57
N VAL A 126 0.60 7.97 -12.79
CA VAL A 126 -0.11 9.04 -13.48
C VAL A 126 -1.38 9.31 -12.69
N ALA A 127 -1.55 10.55 -12.22
CA ALA A 127 -2.79 10.96 -11.59
C ALA A 127 -3.93 10.97 -12.62
N ASP A 128 -5.14 10.63 -12.18
CA ASP A 128 -6.31 10.55 -13.05
C ASP A 128 -6.79 11.96 -13.41
N THR A 129 -6.60 12.35 -14.68
CA THR A 129 -6.99 13.68 -15.19
C THR A 129 -8.50 13.86 -15.32
N SER A 130 -9.28 12.77 -15.24
CA SER A 130 -10.74 12.84 -15.16
C SER A 130 -11.26 13.08 -13.74
N LYS A 131 -10.37 13.05 -12.74
CA LYS A 131 -10.71 13.26 -11.32
C LYS A 131 -10.16 14.58 -10.81
N GLY A 132 -11.06 15.49 -10.45
CA GLY A 132 -10.76 16.76 -9.79
C GLY A 132 -11.66 17.00 -8.58
N TRP A 133 -11.86 18.27 -8.22
CA TRP A 133 -12.69 18.65 -7.07
C TRP A 133 -14.13 18.12 -7.13
N ASP A 134 -14.70 18.02 -8.33
CA ASP A 134 -16.07 17.57 -8.50
C ASP A 134 -16.22 16.07 -8.22
N GLN A 135 -15.29 15.23 -8.67
CA GLN A 135 -15.27 13.80 -8.33
C GLN A 135 -14.99 13.58 -6.85
N LEU A 136 -14.22 14.46 -6.19
CA LEU A 136 -13.98 14.35 -4.75
C LEU A 136 -15.28 14.47 -3.93
N ARG A 137 -16.34 15.09 -4.48
CA ARG A 137 -17.67 15.18 -3.85
C ARG A 137 -18.39 13.82 -3.74
N GLU A 138 -17.91 12.79 -4.43
CA GLU A 138 -18.40 11.41 -4.27
C GLU A 138 -18.03 10.83 -2.91
N ARG A 139 -17.09 11.46 -2.19
CA ARG A 139 -16.69 11.09 -0.82
C ARG A 139 -16.18 9.65 -0.69
N SER A 140 -15.53 9.15 -1.73
CA SER A 140 -14.97 7.79 -1.80
C SER A 140 -13.57 7.67 -1.17
N VAL A 141 -12.88 8.79 -0.95
CA VAL A 141 -11.53 8.81 -0.38
C VAL A 141 -11.57 8.56 1.13
N THR A 142 -10.88 7.53 1.59
CA THR A 142 -10.76 7.16 3.02
C THR A 142 -9.33 7.28 3.57
N HIS A 143 -8.36 7.58 2.70
CA HIS A 143 -6.95 7.73 3.04
C HIS A 143 -6.37 8.96 2.31
N PRO A 144 -5.54 9.80 2.94
CA PRO A 144 -5.03 11.03 2.31
C PRO A 144 -4.22 10.78 1.03
N GLY A 145 -3.50 9.66 0.92
CA GLY A 145 -2.82 9.25 -0.32
C GLY A 145 -3.78 9.09 -1.51
N GLY A 146 -5.06 8.82 -1.28
CA GLY A 146 -6.08 8.76 -2.32
C GLY A 146 -6.30 10.10 -3.04
N LEU A 147 -6.00 11.24 -2.40
CA LEU A 147 -6.07 12.56 -3.04
C LEU A 147 -5.05 12.71 -4.17
N LEU A 148 -3.94 11.97 -4.12
CA LEU A 148 -2.89 12.04 -5.14
C LEU A 148 -3.37 11.47 -6.49
N ASN A 149 -4.42 10.66 -6.49
CA ASN A 149 -5.05 10.15 -7.71
C ASN A 149 -5.95 11.18 -8.40
N TYR A 150 -6.27 12.32 -7.78
CA TYR A 150 -7.10 13.38 -8.35
C TYR A 150 -6.17 14.45 -8.90
N ALA A 151 -5.98 14.52 -10.23
CA ALA A 151 -4.90 15.29 -10.84
C ALA A 151 -4.85 16.76 -10.38
N GLU A 152 -6.00 17.43 -10.29
CA GLU A 152 -6.11 18.82 -9.85
C GLU A 152 -5.68 18.99 -8.37
N VAL A 153 -6.19 18.12 -7.49
CA VAL A 153 -5.89 18.16 -6.05
C VAL A 153 -4.44 17.77 -5.78
N ALA A 154 -3.93 16.77 -6.49
CA ALA A 154 -2.54 16.32 -6.41
C ALA A 154 -1.58 17.42 -6.85
N ALA A 155 -1.90 18.17 -7.92
CA ALA A 155 -1.09 19.29 -8.36
C ALA A 155 -1.00 20.39 -7.27
N GLU A 156 -2.11 20.69 -6.60
CA GLU A 156 -2.13 21.66 -5.50
C GLU A 156 -1.32 21.19 -4.29
N ILE A 157 -1.49 19.92 -3.86
CA ILE A 157 -0.67 19.32 -2.78
C ILE A 157 0.82 19.44 -3.11
N ASN A 158 1.21 19.06 -4.33
CA ASN A 158 2.60 19.10 -4.78
C ASN A 158 3.15 20.54 -4.82
N HIS A 159 2.33 21.51 -5.24
CA HIS A 159 2.70 22.92 -5.23
C HIS A 159 2.90 23.45 -3.80
N LEU A 160 2.00 23.11 -2.87
CA LEU A 160 2.09 23.50 -1.47
C LEU A 160 3.30 22.87 -0.76
N ALA A 161 3.64 21.62 -1.09
CA ALA A 161 4.81 20.93 -0.55
C ALA A 161 6.14 21.51 -1.05
N GLY A 162 6.16 22.07 -2.27
CA GLY A 162 7.34 22.72 -2.85
C GLY A 162 8.54 21.77 -2.91
N ALA A 163 9.66 22.17 -2.30
CA ALA A 163 10.88 21.35 -2.26
C ALA A 163 10.69 20.01 -1.51
N ASP A 164 9.73 19.93 -0.61
CA ASP A 164 9.43 18.71 0.16
C ASP A 164 8.40 17.80 -0.56
N LYS A 165 8.10 18.05 -1.84
CA LYS A 165 7.13 17.28 -2.63
C LYS A 165 7.29 15.76 -2.46
N ALA A 166 8.49 15.24 -2.69
CA ALA A 166 8.74 13.80 -2.61
C ALA A 166 8.43 13.27 -1.20
N LEU A 167 8.98 13.93 -0.19
CA LEU A 167 8.75 13.60 1.21
C LEU A 167 7.25 13.59 1.57
N VAL A 168 6.51 14.65 1.22
CA VAL A 168 5.08 14.76 1.51
C VAL A 168 4.30 13.63 0.84
N ASN A 169 4.60 13.31 -0.41
CA ASN A 169 3.95 12.22 -1.12
C ASN A 169 4.20 10.86 -0.45
N ASP A 170 5.44 10.59 -0.01
CA ASP A 170 5.77 9.35 0.70
C ASP A 170 5.04 9.22 2.05
N ILE A 171 4.88 10.34 2.75
CA ILE A 171 4.12 10.39 4.00
C ILE A 171 2.63 10.14 3.73
N LEU A 172 2.07 10.78 2.69
CA LEU A 172 0.64 10.69 2.35
C LEU A 172 0.19 9.27 1.99
N ILE A 173 1.07 8.44 1.43
CA ILE A 173 0.81 7.02 1.11
C ILE A 173 1.20 6.06 2.24
N GLY A 174 1.64 6.58 3.39
CA GLY A 174 2.04 5.81 4.56
C GLY A 174 0.85 5.35 5.41
N VAL A 175 1.06 5.19 6.72
CA VAL A 175 0.03 4.73 7.65
C VAL A 175 -0.86 5.91 8.02
N GLY A 176 -2.15 5.82 7.72
CA GLY A 176 -3.04 6.95 7.95
C GLY A 176 -4.51 6.62 7.75
N SER A 177 -5.33 7.67 7.87
CA SER A 177 -6.75 7.62 7.53
C SER A 177 -7.24 9.04 7.23
N GLY A 178 -8.38 9.13 6.56
CA GLY A 178 -9.06 10.38 6.31
C GLY A 178 -10.57 10.24 6.42
N VAL A 179 -11.23 11.36 6.65
CA VAL A 179 -12.66 11.43 6.88
C VAL A 179 -13.23 12.73 6.33
N PHE A 180 -14.46 12.67 5.82
CA PHE A 180 -15.22 13.85 5.44
C PHE A 180 -15.97 14.42 6.66
N LYS A 181 -15.73 15.69 6.96
CA LYS A 181 -16.40 16.49 7.98
C LYS A 181 -17.07 17.68 7.30
N GLY A 182 -18.38 17.59 7.06
CA GLY A 182 -19.05 18.58 6.21
C GLY A 182 -18.45 18.58 4.81
N ASP A 183 -18.00 19.73 4.33
CA ASP A 183 -17.30 19.90 3.04
C ASP A 183 -15.77 19.81 3.13
N LEU A 184 -15.23 19.45 4.30
CA LEU A 184 -13.80 19.21 4.46
C LEU A 184 -13.50 17.71 4.38
N PHE A 185 -12.57 17.32 3.53
CA PHE A 185 -11.84 16.08 3.75
C PHE A 185 -10.64 16.37 4.66
N VAL A 186 -10.51 15.64 5.76
CA VAL A 186 -9.39 15.75 6.70
C VAL A 186 -8.68 14.42 6.74
N GLY A 187 -7.41 14.40 6.35
CA GLY A 187 -6.57 13.20 6.35
C GLY A 187 -5.27 13.41 7.10
N THR A 188 -4.84 12.39 7.82
CA THR A 188 -3.52 12.33 8.47
C THR A 188 -2.83 11.04 8.10
N ALA A 189 -1.54 11.12 7.79
CA ALA A 189 -0.72 9.94 7.54
C ALA A 189 0.72 10.16 7.99
N CYS A 190 1.39 9.10 8.42
CA CYS A 190 2.80 9.09 8.77
C CYS A 190 3.59 8.17 7.85
N SER A 191 4.87 8.45 7.70
CA SER A 191 5.76 7.48 7.06
C SER A 191 5.79 6.18 7.87
N ARG A 192 5.85 5.06 7.14
CA ARG A 192 5.87 3.71 7.72
C ARG A 192 6.97 3.62 8.78
N HIS A 193 6.63 3.08 9.94
CA HIS A 193 7.52 2.98 11.12
C HIS A 193 8.00 4.32 11.73
N MET A 194 7.52 5.47 11.25
CA MET A 194 7.97 6.80 11.68
C MET A 194 6.85 7.70 12.22
N CYS A 195 5.73 7.13 12.68
CA CYS A 195 4.57 7.92 13.14
C CYS A 195 4.82 8.84 14.34
N MET A 196 5.90 8.61 15.08
CA MET A 196 6.32 9.46 16.19
C MET A 196 7.34 10.54 15.78
N ASP A 197 7.65 10.69 14.50
CA ASP A 197 8.69 11.61 14.03
C ASP A 197 8.35 12.31 12.71
N GLN A 198 7.64 11.63 11.81
CA GLN A 198 7.35 12.10 10.47
C GLN A 198 5.88 11.88 10.06
N GLU A 199 5.16 12.98 9.83
CA GLU A 199 3.72 12.95 9.57
C GLU A 199 3.21 14.16 8.77
N VAL A 200 2.05 13.99 8.13
CA VAL A 200 1.31 15.01 7.41
C VAL A 200 -0.13 15.07 7.91
N VAL A 201 -0.68 16.28 7.89
CA VAL A 201 -2.12 16.53 7.87
C VAL A 201 -2.47 17.31 6.60
N VAL A 202 -3.48 16.83 5.89
CA VAL A 202 -4.06 17.49 4.72
C VAL A 202 -5.54 17.74 4.98
N VAL A 203 -5.98 18.96 4.70
CA VAL A 203 -7.39 19.34 4.70
C VAL A 203 -7.72 19.84 3.31
N ALA A 204 -8.59 19.12 2.60
CA ALA A 204 -9.11 19.55 1.30
C ALA A 204 -10.52 20.10 1.51
N ASP A 205 -10.72 21.38 1.22
CA ASP A 205 -12.01 22.05 1.33
C ASP A 205 -12.73 22.02 -0.02
N LEU A 206 -13.83 21.27 -0.08
CA LEU A 206 -14.61 21.07 -1.31
C LEU A 206 -15.44 22.31 -1.66
N ALA A 207 -15.72 23.20 -0.72
CA ALA A 207 -16.47 24.43 -0.98
C ALA A 207 -15.58 25.49 -1.63
N SER A 208 -14.39 25.71 -1.06
CA SER A 208 -13.41 26.68 -1.59
C SER A 208 -12.47 26.09 -2.64
N ARG A 209 -12.51 24.76 -2.86
CA ARG A 209 -11.60 24.03 -3.75
C ARG A 209 -10.13 24.36 -3.44
N THR A 210 -9.78 24.29 -2.16
CA THR A 210 -8.46 24.66 -1.65
C THR A 210 -7.91 23.55 -0.76
N VAL A 211 -6.61 23.29 -0.89
CA VAL A 211 -5.87 22.39 0.00
C VAL A 211 -5.13 23.19 1.07
N TYR A 212 -5.18 22.67 2.28
CA TYR A 212 -4.41 23.13 3.43
C TYR A 212 -3.51 22.00 3.91
N LEU A 213 -2.21 22.23 3.92
CA LEU A 213 -1.20 21.19 4.14
C LEU A 213 -0.27 21.59 5.29
N ALA A 214 -0.07 20.67 6.22
CA ALA A 214 1.00 20.77 7.20
C ALA A 214 1.72 19.43 7.33
N TRP A 215 3.05 19.48 7.47
CA TRP A 215 3.85 18.28 7.63
C TRP A 215 4.99 18.53 8.60
N LYS A 216 5.42 17.45 9.24
CA LYS A 216 6.50 17.40 10.20
C LYS A 216 7.57 16.48 9.63
N PRO A 217 8.64 17.01 9.01
CA PRO A 217 9.80 16.20 8.65
C PRO A 217 10.51 15.69 9.90
N SER A 218 11.17 14.53 9.79
CA SER A 218 12.04 14.02 10.85
C SER A 218 13.05 15.08 11.32
N GLY A 219 13.17 15.24 12.63
CA GLY A 219 14.12 16.19 13.25
C GLY A 219 13.91 17.69 12.96
N GLN A 220 12.87 18.07 12.22
CA GLN A 220 12.59 19.48 11.86
C GLN A 220 11.31 19.98 12.52
N LYS A 221 11.08 21.30 12.48
CA LYS A 221 9.80 21.90 12.90
C LYS A 221 8.69 21.60 11.89
N ILE A 222 7.45 21.72 12.35
CA ILE A 222 6.27 21.67 11.48
C ILE A 222 6.40 22.75 10.40
N LYS A 223 6.18 22.33 9.16
CA LYS A 223 6.01 23.19 7.98
C LYS A 223 4.53 23.25 7.63
N VAL A 224 4.06 24.40 7.15
CA VAL A 224 2.64 24.64 6.85
C VAL A 224 2.52 25.50 5.59
N ASN A 225 1.61 25.13 4.70
CA ASN A 225 1.28 25.88 3.49
C ASN A 225 -0.22 25.67 3.14
N PRO A 226 -1.00 26.72 2.81
CA PRO A 226 -0.70 28.15 2.89
C PRO A 226 -0.45 28.63 4.32
N ALA A 227 -0.10 29.90 4.50
CA ALA A 227 0.13 30.47 5.84
C ALA A 227 -1.10 30.28 6.73
N VAL A 228 -0.92 29.80 7.97
CA VAL A 228 -2.02 29.43 8.90
C VAL A 228 -3.12 30.49 9.02
N LYS A 229 -2.79 31.78 8.92
CA LYS A 229 -3.77 32.88 8.96
C LYS A 229 -4.85 32.78 7.88
N THR A 230 -4.57 32.16 6.73
CA THR A 230 -5.49 32.00 5.60
C THR A 230 -6.36 30.75 5.72
N TRP A 231 -6.10 29.88 6.70
CA TRP A 231 -6.87 28.67 6.89
C TRP A 231 -8.24 29.01 7.51
N PRO A 232 -9.33 28.36 7.09
CA PRO A 232 -10.62 28.46 7.76
C PRO A 232 -10.51 27.90 9.19
N GLU A 233 -11.36 28.38 10.10
CA GLU A 233 -11.25 28.00 11.53
C GLU A 233 -11.41 26.49 11.76
N GLU A 234 -12.24 25.82 10.95
CA GLU A 234 -12.38 24.36 10.99
C GLU A 234 -11.06 23.66 10.63
N ALA A 235 -10.39 24.06 9.54
CA ALA A 235 -9.08 23.51 9.17
C ALA A 235 -8.00 23.85 10.21
N LYS A 236 -8.02 25.05 10.80
CA LYS A 236 -7.12 25.40 11.91
C LYS A 236 -7.35 24.53 13.13
N ALA A 237 -8.59 24.14 13.42
CA ALA A 237 -8.89 23.24 14.53
C ALA A 237 -8.25 21.87 14.30
N GLU A 238 -8.32 21.33 13.10
CA GLU A 238 -7.66 20.07 12.73
C GLU A 238 -6.13 20.18 12.82
N LEU A 239 -5.55 21.28 12.33
CA LEU A 239 -4.11 21.56 12.49
C LEU A 239 -3.70 21.61 13.96
N ARG A 240 -4.46 22.30 14.83
CA ARG A 240 -4.16 22.39 16.27
C ARG A 240 -4.20 21.03 16.95
N ARG A 241 -5.18 20.18 16.60
CA ARG A 241 -5.30 18.81 17.14
C ARG A 241 -4.11 17.96 16.70
N TRP A 242 -3.80 17.95 15.41
CA TRP A 242 -2.66 17.22 14.87
C TRP A 242 -1.33 17.71 15.45
N ALA A 243 -1.15 19.03 15.59
CA ALA A 243 0.09 19.62 16.08
C ALA A 243 0.35 19.41 17.57
N ALA A 244 -0.67 19.02 18.36
CA ALA A 244 -0.58 18.94 19.82
C ALA A 244 0.46 17.92 20.31
N LYS A 245 0.73 16.86 19.54
CA LYS A 245 1.72 15.82 19.89
C LYS A 245 3.18 16.22 19.63
N TRP A 246 3.40 17.30 18.87
CA TRP A 246 4.74 17.78 18.50
C TRP A 246 5.24 18.90 19.42
N LYS A 247 4.55 19.12 20.54
CA LYS A 247 4.90 20.12 21.55
C LYS A 247 5.98 19.61 22.49
#